data_AF-A0A930BV50-F1
#
_entry.id   AF-A0A930BV50-F1
#
_cell.length_a   1.000
_cell.length_b   1.000
_cell.length_c   1.000
_cell.angle_alpha   90.00
_cell.angle_beta   90.00
_cell.angle_gamma   90.00
#
_symmetry.space_group_name_H-M   'P 1'
#
loop_
_entity.id
_entity.type
_entity.pdbx_description
1 polymer ?
#
loop_
_entity_poly.entity_id
_entity_poly.type
_entity_poly.pdbx_seq_one_letter_code
_entity_poly.pdbx_strand_id
1 'polypeptide(L)' 'MSLTYQQVAQAAMQLSPDERVDLAEKLWVSVDTPEAIAAAWDEEIARRIAQLDAGEVETIPAEQVLAELRARLK' A
#
# COMPACT_ATOMS: atom_id res chain seq x y z
N MET A 1 2.07 -13.73 30.51
CA MET A 1 3.11 -12.68 30.40
C MET A 1 3.02 -12.09 29.01
N SER A 2 3.01 -10.76 28.87
CA SER A 2 3.12 -10.12 27.56
C SER A 2 4.59 -9.86 27.23
N LEU A 3 4.95 -10.02 25.96
CA LEU A 3 6.26 -9.60 25.44
C LEU A 3 6.27 -8.08 25.29
N THR A 4 7.41 -7.44 25.53
CA THR A 4 7.58 -6.01 25.27
C THR A 4 7.88 -5.75 23.79
N TYR A 5 7.62 -4.54 23.29
CA TYR A 5 7.99 -4.12 21.94
C TYR A 5 9.46 -4.42 21.64
N GLN A 6 10.38 -4.07 22.55
CA GLN A 6 11.81 -4.29 22.36
C GLN A 6 12.16 -5.77 22.21
N GLN A 7 11.54 -6.64 23.01
CA GLN A 7 11.76 -8.09 22.92
C GLN A 7 11.28 -8.65 21.58
N VAL A 8 10.08 -8.23 21.12
CA VAL A 8 9.53 -8.66 19.83
C VAL A 8 10.37 -8.15 18.67
N ALA A 9 10.74 -6.86 18.67
CA ALA A 9 11.56 -6.25 17.63
C ALA A 9 12.94 -6.92 17.54
N GLN A 10 13.59 -7.17 18.68
CA GLN A 10 14.89 -7.84 18.69
C GLN A 10 14.81 -9.27 18.16
N ALA A 11 13.78 -10.02 18.54
CA ALA A 11 13.56 -11.38 18.04
C ALA A 11 13.27 -11.40 16.53
N ALA A 12 12.44 -10.47 16.04
CA ALA A 12 12.14 -10.34 14.62
C ALA A 12 13.40 -10.08 13.78
N MET A 13 14.35 -9.30 14.30
CA MET A 13 15.62 -9.03 13.61
C MET A 13 16.56 -10.25 13.50
N GLN A 14 16.32 -11.33 14.26
CA GLN A 14 17.08 -12.59 14.13
C GLN A 14 16.55 -13.50 13.02
N LEU A 15 15.36 -13.22 12.48
CA LEU A 15 14.76 -13.99 11.39
C LEU A 15 15.51 -13.74 10.07
N SER A 16 15.39 -14.68 9.13
CA SER A 16 15.84 -14.48 7.76
C SER A 16 15.09 -13.31 7.09
N PRO A 17 15.63 -12.70 6.02
CA PRO A 17 14.95 -11.61 5.32
C PRO A 17 13.51 -11.94 4.90
N ASP A 18 13.28 -13.15 4.37
CA ASP A 18 11.96 -13.57 3.89
C ASP A 18 10.97 -13.73 5.05
N GLU A 19 11.38 -14.37 6.15
CA GLU A 19 10.54 -14.49 7.35
C GLU A 19 10.21 -13.13 7.98
N ARG A 20 11.11 -12.14 7.87
CA ARG A 20 10.82 -10.77 8.32
C ARG A 20 9.77 -10.09 7.45
N VAL A 21 9.80 -10.30 6.13
CA VAL A 21 8.77 -9.79 5.22
C VAL A 21 7.41 -10.37 5.59
N ASP A 22 7.34 -11.69 5.76
CA ASP A 22 6.11 -12.39 6.14
C ASP A 22 5.56 -11.90 7.50
N LEU A 23 6.45 -11.68 8.48
CA LEU A 23 6.05 -11.17 9.79
C LEU A 23 5.57 -9.71 9.70
N ALA A 24 6.25 -8.88 8.91
CA ALA A 24 5.86 -7.48 8.70
C ALA A 24 4.48 -7.38 8.06
N GLU A 25 4.19 -8.20 7.05
CA GLU A 25 2.87 -8.26 6.40
C GLU A 25 1.78 -8.66 7.40
N LYS A 26 2.00 -9.72 8.19
CA LYS A 26 1.02 -10.15 9.21
C LYS A 26 0.75 -9.06 10.25
N LEU A 27 1.79 -8.38 10.72
CA LEU A 27 1.64 -7.28 11.67
C LEU A 27 0.90 -6.10 11.02
N TRP A 28 1.22 -5.76 9.78
CA TRP A 28 0.52 -4.73 9.03
C TRP A 28 -0.96 -5.05 8.92
N VAL A 29 -1.34 -6.23 8.42
CA VAL A 29 -2.74 -6.66 8.29
C VAL A 29 -3.48 -6.65 9.63
N SER A 30 -2.79 -6.91 10.75
CA SER A 30 -3.42 -6.88 12.08
C SER A 30 -3.82 -5.49 12.57
N VAL A 31 -3.21 -4.44 12.01
CA VAL A 31 -3.48 -3.03 12.35
C VAL A 31 -4.12 -2.25 11.21
N ASP A 32 -3.99 -2.74 9.98
CA ASP A 32 -4.65 -2.23 8.79
C ASP A 32 -6.14 -2.53 8.94
N THR A 33 -6.88 -1.48 9.29
CA THR A 33 -8.33 -1.51 9.47
C THR A 33 -8.94 -0.80 8.27
N PRO A 34 -9.42 -1.55 7.25
CA PRO A 34 -9.93 -0.96 6.02
C PRO A 34 -11.00 0.10 6.28
N GLU A 35 -11.80 -0.07 7.34
CA GLU A 35 -12.86 0.85 7.74
C GLU A 35 -12.35 2.25 8.07
N ALA A 36 -11.10 2.40 8.52
CA ALA A 36 -10.54 3.68 8.95
C ALA A 36 -10.41 4.68 7.78
N ILE A 37 -10.22 4.18 6.55
CA ILE A 37 -10.01 5.03 5.36
C ILE A 37 -10.99 4.68 4.23
N ALA A 38 -11.74 3.57 4.33
CA ALA A 38 -12.68 3.11 3.28
C ALA A 38 -13.60 4.24 2.79
N ALA A 39 -14.25 4.98 3.68
CA ALA A 39 -15.16 6.06 3.29
C ALA A 39 -14.45 7.18 2.50
N ALA A 40 -13.23 7.56 2.89
CA ALA A 40 -12.45 8.56 2.18
C ALA A 40 -11.96 8.05 0.81
N TRP A 41 -11.65 6.75 0.72
CA TRP A 41 -11.33 6.11 -0.56
C TRP A 41 -12.55 6.03 -1.47
N ASP A 42 -13.71 5.63 -0.97
CA ASP A 42 -14.95 5.55 -1.72
C ASP A 42 -15.34 6.92 -2.30
N GLU A 43 -15.24 7.99 -1.49
CA GLU A 43 -15.46 9.36 -1.92
C GLU A 43 -14.50 9.76 -3.05
N GLU A 44 -13.19 9.51 -2.87
CA GLU A 44 -12.18 9.88 -3.87
C GLU A 44 -12.32 9.07 -5.17
N ILE A 45 -12.64 7.78 -5.09
CA ILE A 45 -12.87 6.93 -6.26
C ILE A 45 -14.09 7.46 -7.04
N ALA A 46 -15.20 7.71 -6.37
CA ALA A 46 -16.41 8.25 -7.00
C ALA A 46 -16.13 9.60 -7.66
N ARG A 47 -15.39 10.50 -6.98
CA ARG A 47 -14.98 11.80 -7.52
C ARG A 47 -14.14 11.64 -8.79
N ARG A 48 -13.13 10.75 -8.79
CA ARG A 48 -12.26 10.53 -9.95
C ARG A 48 -13.00 9.94 -11.14
N ILE A 49 -13.91 8.99 -10.92
CA ILE A 49 -14.76 8.43 -11.98
C ILE A 49 -15.59 9.54 -12.62
N ALA A 50 -16.26 10.37 -11.82
CA ALA A 50 -17.08 11.46 -12.34
C ALA A 50 -16.27 12.46 -13.18
N GLN A 51 -15.06 12.81 -12.74
CA GLN A 51 -14.17 13.71 -13.50
C GLN A 51 -13.70 13.10 -14.83
N LEU A 52 -13.42 11.79 -14.84
CA LEU A 52 -13.05 11.06 -16.06
C LEU A 52 -14.23 11.04 -17.05
N ASP A 53 -15.42 10.69 -16.58
CA ASP A 53 -16.64 10.62 -17.40
C ASP A 53 -17.04 12.00 -17.96
N ALA A 54 -16.81 13.06 -17.18
CA ALA A 54 -17.05 14.44 -17.60
C ALA A 54 -15.96 15.02 -18.52
N GLY A 55 -14.83 14.32 -18.70
CA GLY A 55 -13.68 14.81 -19.47
C GLY A 55 -12.96 16.00 -18.82
N GLU A 56 -13.05 16.14 -17.49
CA GLU A 56 -12.43 17.22 -16.73
C GLU A 56 -10.93 17.01 -16.48
N VAL A 57 -10.43 15.81 -16.77
CA VAL A 57 -9.05 15.42 -16.54
C VAL A 57 -8.40 14.90 -17.83
N GLU A 58 -7.13 15.27 -18.02
CA GLU A 58 -6.30 14.71 -19.08
C GLU A 58 -5.79 13.33 -18.66
N THR A 59 -6.03 12.32 -19.50
CA THR A 59 -5.56 10.96 -19.25
C THR A 59 -4.27 10.70 -20.01
N ILE A 60 -3.40 9.88 -19.42
CA ILE A 60 -2.16 9.43 -20.05
C ILE A 60 -2.36 7.95 -20.44
N PRO A 61 -1.99 7.53 -21.67
CA PRO A 61 -2.04 6.13 -22.06
C PRO A 61 -1.26 5.24 -21.09
N ALA A 62 -1.86 4.11 -20.70
CA ALA A 62 -1.24 3.18 -19.76
C ALA A 62 0.12 2.65 -20.26
N GLU A 63 0.27 2.46 -21.57
CA GLU A 63 1.51 2.02 -22.20
C GLU A 63 2.65 3.02 -21.98
N GLN A 64 2.34 4.32 -22.03
CA GLN A 64 3.30 5.38 -21.77
C GLN A 64 3.76 5.34 -20.31
N VAL A 65 2.81 5.27 -19.37
CA VAL A 65 3.11 5.20 -17.92
C VAL A 65 4.00 3.99 -17.61
N LEU A 66 3.67 2.82 -18.16
CA LEU A 66 4.45 1.59 -17.95
C LEU A 66 5.84 1.67 -18.60
N ALA A 67 5.97 2.32 -19.76
CA ALA A 67 7.27 2.50 -20.41
C ALA A 67 8.19 3.41 -19.57
N GLU A 68 7.65 4.53 -19.06
CA GLU A 68 8.38 5.46 -18.21
C GLU A 68 8.82 4.81 -16.88
N LEU A 69 7.93 4.04 -16.23
CA LEU A 69 8.27 3.30 -15.00
C LEU A 69 9.42 2.31 -15.22
N ARG A 70 9.38 1.53 -16.31
CA ARG A 70 10.45 0.59 -16.65
C ARG A 70 11.77 1.28 -16.94
N ALA A 71 11.75 2.47 -17.54
CA ALA A 71 12.95 3.24 -17.81
C ALA A 71 13.63 3.74 -16.52
N ARG A 72 12.86 4.01 -15.44
CA ARG A 72 13.37 4.47 -14.14
C ARG A 72 13.92 3.36 -13.25
N LEU A 73 13.56 2.11 -13.51
CA LEU A 73 14.01 0.93 -12.76
C LEU A 73 15.25 0.26 -13.37
N LYS A 74 15.81 0.83 -14.43
CA LYS A 74 17.11 0.45 -15.00
C LYS A 74 18.21 1.34 -14.42
#